data_AF-A0A7J9W4Z5-F1
#
_entry.id   AF-A0A7J9W4Z5-F1
#
_cell.length_a   1.000
_cell.length_b   1.000
_cell.length_c   1.000
_cell.angle_alpha   90.00
_cell.angle_beta   90.00
_cell.angle_gamma   90.00
#
_symmetry.space_group_name_H-M   'P 1'
#
loop_
_entity.id
_entity.type
_entity.pdbx_description
1 polymer ?
#
loop_
_entity_poly.entity_id
_entity_poly.type
_entity_poly.pdbx_seq_one_letter_code
_entity_poly.pdbx_strand_id
1 'polypeptide(L)'
;MEATVVDHISRPVRALAEDDDRAYTVKVAGPAALLVAKLHKLGERQKRDPGRLLDKDAHDLYRLLVAVPTEALASKLRHLRQDELAGAATQQALHFLDDLFAAGADSLGCVMAGRAEEGIGEPDMVAASAAALADELLGATGCYRAGGDVSETSSDSWR
;
A
#
# COMPACT_ATOMS: atom_id res chain seq x y z
N MET A 1 -9.23 11.78 -5.21
CA MET A 1 -8.77 10.88 -4.15
C MET A 1 -9.52 11.22 -2.89
N GLU A 2 -10.47 10.36 -2.58
CA GLU A 2 -11.56 10.51 -1.61
C GLU A 2 -11.03 10.25 -0.20
N ALA A 3 -10.18 9.23 -0.05
CA ALA A 3 -9.53 8.87 1.21
C ALA A 3 -8.75 10.03 1.85
N THR A 4 -8.17 10.95 1.07
CA THR A 4 -7.42 12.10 1.61
C THR A 4 -8.31 13.16 2.25
N VAL A 5 -9.61 13.14 1.96
CA VAL A 5 -10.59 14.02 2.62
C VAL A 5 -10.87 13.49 4.04
N VAL A 6 -10.91 12.17 4.20
CA VAL A 6 -11.28 11.49 5.45
C VAL A 6 -10.05 11.28 6.36
N ASP A 7 -8.96 10.74 5.83
CA ASP A 7 -7.70 10.51 6.57
C ASP A 7 -6.68 11.61 6.23
N HIS A 8 -6.63 12.62 7.09
CA HIS A 8 -5.66 13.71 7.02
C HIS A 8 -5.22 14.18 8.41
N ILE A 9 -4.06 14.82 8.45
CA ILE A 9 -3.48 15.46 9.63
C ILE A 9 -3.19 16.93 9.35
N SER A 10 -3.43 17.79 10.33
CA SER A 10 -3.02 19.20 10.27
C SER A 10 -1.52 19.28 10.59
N ARG A 11 -0.71 19.78 9.65
CA ARG A 11 0.72 20.01 9.85
C ARG A 11 1.05 21.49 9.66
N PRO A 12 1.82 22.10 10.57
CA PRO A 12 2.40 23.41 10.33
C PRO A 12 3.53 23.28 9.29
N VAL A 13 3.52 24.18 8.30
CA VAL A 13 4.61 24.41 7.35
C VAL A 13 5.22 25.75 7.73
N ARG A 14 6.46 25.72 8.20
CA ARG A 14 7.21 26.91 8.61
C ARG A 14 8.05 27.43 7.44
N ALA A 15 8.38 28.70 7.46
CA ALA A 15 9.37 29.26 6.55
C ALA A 15 10.71 28.52 6.71
N LEU A 16 11.49 28.52 5.63
CA LEU A 16 12.80 27.86 5.60
C LEU A 16 13.88 28.70 6.32
N ALA A 17 13.75 30.03 6.31
CA ALA A 17 14.68 30.94 6.96
C ALA A 17 14.47 30.95 8.48
N GLU A 18 15.55 30.92 9.24
CA GLU A 18 15.52 30.84 10.72
C GLU A 18 14.95 32.09 11.39
N ASP A 19 15.01 33.23 10.71
CA ASP A 19 14.50 34.54 11.16
C ASP A 19 13.10 34.87 10.61
N ASP A 20 12.44 33.90 9.97
CA ASP A 20 11.10 34.06 9.38
C ASP A 20 10.06 33.26 10.16
N ASP A 21 9.26 33.96 10.97
CA ASP A 21 8.22 33.36 11.82
C ASP A 21 6.95 32.94 11.07
N ARG A 22 6.89 33.11 9.74
CA ARG A 22 5.70 32.74 8.96
C ARG A 22 5.47 31.22 9.03
N ALA A 23 4.25 30.85 9.39
CA ALA A 23 3.80 29.47 9.39
C ALA A 23 2.37 29.35 8.87
N TYR A 24 2.12 28.31 8.08
CA TYR A 24 0.78 27.98 7.58
C TYR A 24 0.40 26.57 8.02
N THR A 25 -0.81 26.41 8.53
CA THR A 25 -1.33 25.07 8.84
C THR A 25 -2.03 24.51 7.61
N VAL A 26 -1.55 23.36 7.13
CA VAL A 26 -2.13 22.67 5.98
C VAL A 26 -2.59 21.27 6.39
N LYS A 27 -3.65 20.80 5.75
CA LYS A 27 -4.08 19.40 5.86
C LYS A 27 -3.25 18.56 4.91
N VAL A 28 -2.57 17.55 5.45
CA VAL A 28 -1.77 16.59 4.70
C VAL A 28 -2.44 15.23 4.81
N ALA A 29 -2.51 14.49 3.71
CA ALA A 29 -3.04 13.14 3.71
C ALA A 29 -2.34 12.27 4.78
N GLY A 30 -3.13 11.53 5.53
CA GLY A 30 -2.62 10.51 6.45
C GLY A 30 -2.02 9.33 5.69
N PRO A 31 -1.26 8.45 6.38
CA PRO A 31 -0.58 7.37 5.70
C PRO A 31 -1.49 6.37 4.98
N ALA A 32 -2.69 6.09 5.53
CA ALA A 32 -3.64 5.19 4.88
C ALA A 32 -4.22 5.82 3.61
N ALA A 33 -4.54 7.12 3.63
CA ALA A 33 -4.96 7.84 2.44
C ALA A 33 -3.86 7.93 1.38
N LEU A 34 -2.60 8.13 1.79
CA LEU A 34 -1.46 8.11 0.87
C LEU A 34 -1.29 6.74 0.22
N LEU A 35 -1.42 5.65 0.98
CA LEU A 35 -1.38 4.29 0.47
C LEU A 35 -2.47 4.07 -0.59
N VAL A 36 -3.73 4.42 -0.27
CA VAL A 36 -4.86 4.32 -1.22
C VAL A 36 -4.58 5.13 -2.49
N ALA A 37 -4.14 6.37 -2.35
CA ALA A 37 -3.83 7.24 -3.47
C ALA A 37 -2.76 6.67 -4.40
N LYS A 38 -1.70 6.10 -3.82
CA LYS A 38 -0.57 5.52 -4.55
C LYS A 38 -0.95 4.20 -5.24
N LEU A 39 -1.75 3.36 -4.59
CA LEU A 39 -2.23 2.09 -5.17
C LEU A 39 -3.07 2.32 -6.43
N HIS A 40 -4.02 3.27 -6.40
CA HIS A 40 -4.76 3.65 -7.61
C HIS A 40 -3.86 4.22 -8.69
N LYS A 41 -2.91 5.08 -8.31
CA LYS A 41 -1.98 5.67 -9.28
C LYS A 41 -1.19 4.57 -10.01
N LEU A 42 -0.72 3.55 -9.29
CA LEU A 42 0.03 2.44 -9.86
C LEU A 42 -0.86 1.48 -10.67
N GLY A 43 -1.97 1.02 -10.09
CA GLY A 43 -2.90 0.08 -10.73
C GLY A 43 -3.53 0.63 -12.01
N GLU A 44 -3.84 1.92 -12.06
CA GLU A 44 -4.39 2.53 -13.27
C GLU A 44 -3.34 2.69 -14.38
N ARG A 45 -2.07 2.96 -14.02
CA ARG A 45 -0.98 3.01 -15.00
C ARG A 45 -0.67 1.65 -15.57
N GLN A 46 -0.65 0.60 -14.75
CA GLN A 46 -0.48 -0.77 -15.21
C GLN A 46 -1.52 -1.12 -16.30
N LYS A 47 -2.79 -0.73 -16.10
CA LYS A 47 -3.87 -1.06 -17.02
C LYS A 47 -3.91 -0.18 -18.27
N ARG A 48 -3.64 1.12 -18.14
CA ARG A 48 -3.95 2.12 -19.19
C ARG A 48 -2.73 2.73 -19.87
N ASP A 49 -1.59 2.76 -19.20
CA ASP A 49 -0.38 3.44 -19.70
C ASP A 49 0.90 2.83 -19.11
N PRO A 50 1.27 1.59 -19.53
CA PRO A 50 2.44 0.89 -18.98
C PRO A 50 3.76 1.66 -19.16
N GLY A 51 3.86 2.51 -20.19
CA GLY A 51 5.04 3.36 -20.44
C GLY A 51 5.27 4.44 -19.38
N ARG A 52 4.31 4.67 -18.47
CA ARG A 52 4.42 5.60 -17.34
C ARG A 52 4.50 4.92 -15.99
N LEU A 53 4.74 3.60 -15.97
CA LEU A 53 5.15 2.92 -14.75
C LEU A 53 6.51 3.47 -14.32
N LEU A 54 6.59 3.92 -13.07
CA LEU A 54 7.81 4.46 -12.50
C LEU A 54 8.10 3.66 -11.22
N ASP A 55 9.29 3.08 -11.13
CA ASP A 55 9.71 2.25 -9.99
C ASP A 55 9.51 2.98 -8.65
N LYS A 56 9.77 4.30 -8.64
CA LYS A 56 9.56 5.17 -7.47
C LYS A 56 8.13 5.15 -6.92
N ASP A 57 7.11 4.91 -7.73
CA ASP A 57 5.72 4.87 -7.24
C ASP A 57 5.44 3.58 -6.44
N ALA A 58 6.05 2.46 -6.82
CA ALA A 58 6.00 1.22 -6.06
C ALA A 58 6.92 1.29 -4.82
N HIS A 59 8.08 1.93 -4.97
CA HIS A 59 8.99 2.14 -3.86
C HIS A 59 8.41 3.07 -2.77
N ASP A 60 7.65 4.10 -3.14
CA ASP A 60 6.91 4.94 -2.18
C ASP A 60 5.92 4.11 -1.33
N LEU A 61 5.27 3.10 -1.94
CA LEU A 61 4.39 2.17 -1.21
C LEU A 61 5.18 1.31 -0.22
N TYR A 62 6.29 0.73 -0.67
CA TYR A 62 7.19 -0.02 0.21
C TYR A 62 7.66 0.81 1.41
N ARG A 63 8.08 2.06 1.16
CA ARG A 63 8.51 2.97 2.24
C ARG A 63 7.40 3.28 3.24
N LEU A 64 6.15 3.41 2.78
CA LEU A 64 5.01 3.60 3.69
C LEU A 64 4.75 2.34 4.53
N LEU A 65 4.83 1.16 3.94
CA LEU A 65 4.64 -0.12 4.64
C LEU A 65 5.71 -0.35 5.72
N VAL A 66 6.96 0.03 5.45
CA VAL A 66 8.05 -0.06 6.44
C VAL A 66 7.91 1.01 7.53
N ALA A 67 7.53 2.23 7.17
CA ALA A 67 7.57 3.36 8.10
C ALA A 67 6.38 3.43 9.06
N VAL A 68 5.27 2.75 8.77
CA VAL A 68 4.02 2.86 9.54
C VAL A 68 3.63 1.49 10.07
N PRO A 69 3.34 1.36 11.38
CA PRO A 69 2.92 0.08 11.95
C PRO A 69 1.71 -0.52 11.22
N THR A 70 1.78 -1.81 10.88
CA THR A 70 0.73 -2.53 10.12
C THR A 70 -0.66 -2.32 10.72
N GLU A 71 -0.82 -2.49 12.03
CA GLU A 71 -2.11 -2.35 12.69
C GLU A 71 -2.66 -0.91 12.62
N ALA A 72 -1.78 0.10 12.63
CA ALA A 72 -2.21 1.49 12.50
C ALA A 72 -2.76 1.76 11.09
N LEU A 73 -2.11 1.23 10.04
CA LEU A 73 -2.64 1.27 8.68
C LEU A 73 -3.94 0.46 8.58
N ALA A 74 -3.98 -0.76 9.10
CA ALA A 74 -5.13 -1.65 9.02
C ALA A 74 -6.37 -1.05 9.69
N SER A 75 -6.22 -0.49 10.89
CA SER A 75 -7.29 0.21 11.60
C SER A 75 -7.87 1.36 10.76
N LYS A 76 -7.01 2.20 10.17
CA LYS A 76 -7.44 3.31 9.31
C LYS A 76 -8.08 2.85 8.01
N LEU A 77 -7.54 1.82 7.37
CA LEU A 77 -8.11 1.24 6.14
C LEU A 77 -9.49 0.62 6.40
N ARG A 78 -9.68 -0.06 7.54
CA ARG A 78 -11.00 -0.56 7.96
C ARG A 78 -12.01 0.57 8.12
N HIS A 79 -11.60 1.67 8.76
CA HIS A 79 -12.45 2.87 8.89
C HIS A 79 -12.79 3.48 7.52
N LEU A 80 -11.79 3.71 6.66
CA LEU A 80 -12.00 4.26 5.32
C LEU A 80 -12.89 3.37 4.45
N ARG A 81 -12.79 2.05 4.58
CA ARG A 81 -13.62 1.08 3.86
C ARG A 81 -15.12 1.19 4.19
N GLN A 82 -15.44 1.65 5.40
CA GLN A 82 -16.81 1.85 5.89
C GLN A 82 -17.33 3.27 5.63
N ASP A 83 -16.47 4.19 5.20
CA ASP A 83 -16.83 5.57 4.93
C ASP A 83 -17.61 5.69 3.61
N GLU A 84 -18.66 6.53 3.60
CA GLU A 84 -19.53 6.70 2.44
C GLU A 84 -18.80 7.28 1.22
N LEU A 85 -17.81 8.14 1.45
CA LEU A 85 -17.06 8.82 0.39
C LEU A 85 -15.84 7.99 -0.04
N ALA A 86 -15.09 7.46 0.92
CA ALA A 86 -13.83 6.77 0.64
C ALA A 86 -13.96 5.26 0.42
N GLY A 87 -15.08 4.65 0.82
CA GLY A 87 -15.24 3.20 0.90
C GLY A 87 -14.91 2.46 -0.39
N ALA A 88 -15.52 2.85 -1.50
CA ALA A 88 -15.30 2.21 -2.80
C ALA A 88 -13.85 2.36 -3.29
N ALA A 89 -13.27 3.56 -3.15
CA ALA A 89 -11.89 3.80 -3.53
C ALA A 89 -10.91 2.98 -2.68
N THR A 90 -11.17 2.85 -1.37
CA THR A 90 -10.35 2.04 -0.47
C THR A 90 -10.44 0.56 -0.79
N GLN A 91 -11.64 0.02 -1.09
CA GLN A 91 -11.79 -1.39 -1.50
C GLN A 91 -11.01 -1.68 -2.79
N GLN A 92 -11.13 -0.83 -3.80
CA GLN A 92 -10.38 -0.98 -5.04
C GLN A 92 -8.86 -0.91 -4.81
N ALA A 93 -8.39 -0.07 -3.89
CA ALA A 93 -6.98 -0.01 -3.53
C ALA A 93 -6.51 -1.30 -2.87
N LEU A 94 -7.30 -1.93 -2.00
CA LEU A 94 -6.94 -3.22 -1.41
C LEU A 94 -6.84 -4.33 -2.46
N HIS A 95 -7.68 -4.33 -3.50
CA HIS A 95 -7.51 -5.24 -4.63
C HIS A 95 -6.19 -4.97 -5.39
N PHE A 96 -5.84 -3.70 -5.62
CA PHE A 96 -4.54 -3.38 -6.22
C PHE A 96 -3.36 -3.80 -5.33
N LEU A 97 -3.48 -3.72 -4.00
CA LEU A 97 -2.44 -4.18 -3.09
C LEU A 97 -2.26 -5.71 -3.19
N ASP A 98 -3.36 -6.45 -3.29
CA ASP A 98 -3.35 -7.90 -3.49
C ASP A 98 -2.69 -8.28 -4.82
N ASP A 99 -3.20 -7.72 -5.92
CA ASP A 99 -2.76 -8.03 -7.30
C ASP A 99 -1.31 -7.62 -7.57
N LEU A 100 -0.87 -6.47 -7.05
CA LEU A 100 0.43 -5.89 -7.42
C LEU A 100 1.55 -6.24 -6.44
N PHE A 101 1.25 -6.64 -5.21
CA PHE A 101 2.27 -6.87 -4.18
C PHE A 101 2.09 -8.21 -3.46
N ALA A 102 0.91 -8.49 -2.91
CA ALA A 102 0.75 -9.61 -1.99
C ALA A 102 0.84 -10.98 -2.68
N ALA A 103 0.68 -11.08 -4.00
CA ALA A 103 0.84 -12.35 -4.75
C ALA A 103 2.26 -12.95 -4.69
N GLY A 104 3.26 -12.20 -4.24
CA GLY A 104 4.62 -12.69 -4.02
C GLY A 104 5.70 -11.69 -4.41
N ALA A 105 6.96 -12.02 -4.14
CA ALA A 105 8.11 -11.15 -4.41
C ALA A 105 8.28 -10.82 -5.91
N ASP A 106 7.83 -11.71 -6.80
CA ASP A 106 7.87 -11.52 -8.26
C ASP A 106 6.70 -10.67 -8.80
N SER A 107 5.78 -10.22 -7.93
CA SER A 107 4.68 -9.35 -8.33
C SER A 107 5.23 -8.03 -8.86
N LEU A 108 4.54 -7.45 -9.85
CA LEU A 108 5.01 -6.25 -10.54
C LEU A 108 5.40 -5.13 -9.58
N GLY A 109 4.57 -4.85 -8.57
CA GLY A 109 4.84 -3.81 -7.58
C GLY A 109 6.07 -4.11 -6.73
N CYS A 110 6.27 -5.36 -6.33
CA CYS A 110 7.45 -5.81 -5.57
C CYS A 110 8.74 -5.66 -6.38
N VAL A 111 8.74 -6.13 -7.63
CA VAL A 111 9.89 -6.00 -8.54
C VAL A 111 10.22 -4.54 -8.81
N MET A 112 9.20 -3.70 -9.05
CA MET A 112 9.39 -2.26 -9.23
C MET A 112 9.97 -1.59 -7.97
N ALA A 113 9.50 -1.97 -6.78
CA ALA A 113 10.04 -1.43 -5.53
C ALA A 113 11.52 -1.83 -5.33
N GLY A 114 11.89 -3.06 -5.68
CA GLY A 114 13.27 -3.55 -5.64
C GLY A 114 14.17 -2.83 -6.65
N ARG A 115 13.71 -2.65 -7.89
CA ARG A 115 14.46 -1.92 -8.94
C ARG A 115 14.83 -0.50 -8.54
N ALA A 116 13.97 0.16 -7.78
CA ALA A 116 14.25 1.51 -7.27
C ALA A 116 15.49 1.59 -6.34
N GLU A 117 15.96 0.46 -5.82
CA GLU A 117 17.13 0.34 -4.94
C GLU A 117 18.36 -0.24 -5.67
N GLU A 118 18.29 -0.45 -6.99
CA GLU A 118 19.43 -0.93 -7.77
C GLU A 118 20.66 -0.02 -7.64
N GLY A 119 21.81 -0.63 -7.36
CA GLY A 119 23.11 0.04 -7.25
C GLY A 119 23.40 0.67 -5.88
N ILE A 120 22.45 0.68 -4.95
CA ILE A 120 22.65 1.26 -3.59
C ILE A 120 22.18 0.29 -2.50
N GLY A 121 21.04 -0.37 -2.68
CA GLY A 121 20.42 -1.25 -1.69
C GLY A 121 20.43 -2.72 -2.07
N GLU A 122 19.45 -3.47 -1.56
CA GLU A 122 19.25 -4.91 -1.80
C GLU A 122 17.90 -5.15 -2.51
N PRO A 123 17.84 -5.10 -3.85
CA PRO A 123 16.59 -5.19 -4.62
C PRO A 123 15.72 -6.41 -4.28
N ASP A 124 16.33 -7.59 -4.15
CA ASP A 124 15.63 -8.84 -3.86
C ASP A 124 15.01 -8.83 -2.46
N MET A 125 15.73 -8.28 -1.47
CA MET A 125 15.22 -8.14 -0.10
C MET A 125 14.08 -7.13 -0.03
N VAL A 126 14.13 -6.05 -0.81
CA VAL A 126 13.06 -5.05 -0.89
C VAL A 126 11.82 -5.65 -1.55
N ALA A 127 11.96 -6.41 -2.63
CA ALA A 127 10.85 -7.09 -3.28
C ALA A 127 10.18 -8.12 -2.34
N ALA A 128 10.98 -8.94 -1.66
CA ALA A 128 10.48 -9.91 -0.68
C ALA A 128 9.77 -9.23 0.50
N SER A 129 10.37 -8.15 1.04
CA SER A 129 9.79 -7.40 2.15
C SER A 129 8.49 -6.70 1.75
N ALA A 130 8.42 -6.12 0.56
CA ALA A 130 7.21 -5.48 0.05
C ALA A 130 6.05 -6.48 -0.07
N ALA A 131 6.31 -7.70 -0.57
CA ALA A 131 5.31 -8.76 -0.64
C ALA A 131 4.81 -9.17 0.75
N ALA A 132 5.72 -9.44 1.68
CA ALA A 132 5.39 -9.88 3.04
C ALA A 132 4.57 -8.82 3.81
N LEU A 133 5.00 -7.56 3.76
CA LEU A 133 4.30 -6.45 4.44
C LEU A 133 2.92 -6.18 3.83
N ALA A 134 2.77 -6.32 2.50
CA ALA A 134 1.49 -6.18 1.83
C ALA A 134 0.52 -7.30 2.23
N ASP A 135 0.98 -8.55 2.27
CA ASP A 135 0.17 -9.70 2.69
C ASP A 135 -0.25 -9.58 4.17
N GLU A 136 0.68 -9.19 5.06
CA GLU A 136 0.40 -8.93 6.48
C GLU A 136 -0.67 -7.84 6.64
N LEU A 137 -0.57 -6.73 5.90
CA LEU A 137 -1.54 -5.65 5.94
C LEU A 137 -2.93 -6.09 5.47
N LEU A 138 -3.01 -6.87 4.39
CA LEU A 138 -4.28 -7.42 3.91
C LEU A 138 -4.93 -8.32 4.97
N GLY A 139 -4.16 -9.22 5.57
CA GLY A 139 -4.60 -10.07 6.68
C GLY A 139 -5.15 -9.25 7.86
N ALA A 140 -4.42 -8.20 8.27
CA ALA A 140 -4.82 -7.31 9.37
C ALA A 140 -6.11 -6.50 9.08
N THR A 141 -6.44 -6.24 7.81
CA THR A 141 -7.70 -5.56 7.45
C THR A 141 -8.93 -6.47 7.45
N GLY A 142 -8.74 -7.78 7.69
CA GLY A 142 -9.79 -8.79 7.61
C GLY A 142 -10.20 -9.14 6.18
N CYS A 143 -9.38 -8.77 5.17
CA CYS A 143 -9.54 -9.24 3.80
C CYS A 143 -8.86 -10.60 3.67
N TYR A 144 -9.62 -11.68 3.72
CA TYR A 144 -9.10 -13.03 3.47
C TYR A 144 -9.01 -13.29 1.96
N ARG A 145 -7.87 -13.81 1.49
CA ARG A 145 -7.69 -14.20 0.08
C ARG A 145 -8.57 -15.41 -0.21
N ALA A 146 -9.54 -15.27 -1.10
CA ALA A 146 -10.27 -16.42 -1.62
C ALA A 146 -9.32 -17.20 -2.56
N GLY A 147 -8.48 -18.10 -2.03
CA GLY A 147 -7.51 -18.79 -2.89
C GLY A 147 -6.56 -19.81 -2.23
N GLY A 148 -6.86 -20.33 -1.04
CA GLY A 148 -6.05 -21.37 -0.40
C GLY A 148 -6.84 -22.66 -0.18
N ASP A 149 -7.35 -23.28 -1.24
CA ASP A 149 -7.88 -24.65 -1.15
C ASP A 149 -6.70 -25.62 -1.18
N VAL A 150 -6.19 -25.98 0.00
CA VAL A 150 -5.37 -27.18 0.14
C VAL A 150 -6.34 -28.32 0.38
N SER A 151 -6.71 -28.98 -0.71
CA SER A 151 -7.41 -30.25 -0.70
C SER A 151 -6.66 -31.25 0.17
N GLU A 152 -7.15 -31.50 1.39
CA GLU A 152 -6.79 -32.69 2.16
C GLU A 152 -7.33 -33.91 1.40
N THR A 153 -6.47 -34.53 0.61
CA THR A 153 -6.71 -35.91 0.17
C THR A 153 -6.60 -36.83 1.38
N SER A 154 -7.70 -36.96 2.11
CA SER A 154 -7.90 -38.08 3.03
C SER A 154 -8.17 -39.34 2.20
N SER A 155 -7.08 -39.92 1.73
CA SER A 155 -7.01 -41.37 1.57
C SER A 155 -6.96 -41.95 2.96
N ASP A 156 -8.07 -42.50 3.45
CA ASP A 156 -7.97 -43.64 4.35
C ASP A 156 -9.02 -44.70 4.01
N SER A 157 -8.43 -45.81 3.58
CA SER A 157 -9.01 -47.12 3.34
C SER A 157 -9.39 -47.79 4.66
N TRP A 158 -10.26 -48.80 4.54
CA TRP A 158 -10.63 -49.84 5.52
C TRP A 158 -11.89 -49.58 6.35
N ARG A 159 -13.04 -49.94 5.76
CA ARG A 159 -13.99 -50.93 6.32
C ARG A 159 -14.91 -51.48 5.26
#